data_AF-U2PSP2-F1
#
_entry.id   AF-U2PSP2-F1
#
_cell.length_a   1.000
_cell.length_b   1.000
_cell.length_c   1.000
_cell.angle_alpha   90.00
_cell.angle_beta   90.00
_cell.angle_gamma   90.00
#
_symmetry.space_group_name_H-M   'P 1'
#
loop_
_entity.id
_entity.type
_entity.pdbx_description
1 polymer ?
#
loop_
_entity_poly.entity_id
_entity_poly.type
_entity_poly.pdbx_seq_one_letter_code
_entity_poly.pdbx_strand_id
1 'polypeptide(L)'
;MLALTGPDADARSAKDQCPSCGADDAIRFQGSAIATLLSVSLSTLFGERDLDQAEKKALVFTDSVQDAAHRAGFVTARSRALALRTMLRSGLSEQPCGLDRLVDAVIAAAGDDPGARHRLLPPSMADNEKFRPYWAGAPSAVPPGLADTVRKRLLLDASPEFGLVSRYGRTLEQTGTAWAQVDAGPAASIAALARRVLTGSSQQQLNGALVGLDEATCVRWVRGVLERMRMQGAIDHEWFGRFMERDGAPYEIWGGRRPKDAMPAFTPWRSTPAFPRLGRPGPRSLLDPVTVPQSWYARWTARVLGVDAGHAGALMRALFGALEEEGVVVGRAIAGGGAGDRAL
;
A
#
# COMPACT_ATOMS: atom_id res chain seq x y z
N MET A 1 -22.64 4.00 -39.88
CA MET A 1 -22.58 3.99 -38.41
C MET A 1 -22.24 2.57 -37.98
N LEU A 2 -21.10 2.35 -37.32
CA LEU A 2 -20.72 1.02 -36.83
C LEU A 2 -21.45 0.77 -35.51
N ALA A 3 -22.42 -0.16 -35.51
CA ALA A 3 -23.20 -0.51 -34.33
C ALA A 3 -23.50 -2.01 -34.32
N LEU A 4 -23.55 -2.61 -33.14
CA LEU A 4 -24.05 -3.98 -32.97
C LEU A 4 -25.58 -3.94 -33.04
N THR A 5 -26.19 -4.71 -33.94
CA THR A 5 -27.64 -4.75 -34.13
C THR A 5 -28.17 -6.18 -34.10
N GLY A 6 -29.43 -6.36 -33.68
CA GLY A 6 -30.10 -7.66 -33.61
C GLY A 6 -30.34 -8.15 -32.17
N PRO A 7 -30.96 -9.33 -32.00
CA PRO A 7 -31.41 -9.83 -30.69
C PRO A 7 -30.27 -10.05 -29.68
N ASP A 8 -29.07 -10.37 -30.16
CA ASP A 8 -27.89 -10.59 -29.31
C ASP A 8 -26.98 -9.35 -29.20
N ALA A 9 -27.48 -8.15 -29.51
CA ALA A 9 -26.67 -6.93 -29.45
C ALA A 9 -26.13 -6.66 -28.04
N ASP A 10 -26.96 -6.82 -27.01
CA ASP A 10 -26.56 -6.61 -25.61
C ASP A 10 -25.47 -7.61 -25.15
N ALA A 11 -25.64 -8.89 -25.49
CA ALA A 11 -24.67 -9.92 -25.15
C ALA A 11 -23.32 -9.72 -25.85
N ARG A 12 -23.33 -9.25 -27.11
CA ARG A 12 -22.12 -8.89 -27.86
C ARG A 12 -21.47 -7.60 -27.34
N SER A 13 -22.28 -6.64 -26.89
CA SER A 13 -21.78 -5.42 -26.24
C SER A 13 -21.10 -5.73 -24.92
N ALA A 14 -21.62 -6.69 -24.13
CA ALA A 14 -21.00 -7.10 -22.87
C ALA A 14 -19.63 -7.80 -23.06
N LYS A 15 -19.33 -8.27 -24.27
CA LYS A 15 -18.05 -8.87 -24.65
C LYS A 15 -17.11 -7.91 -25.38
N ASP A 16 -17.42 -6.61 -25.36
CA ASP A 16 -16.66 -5.58 -26.09
C ASP A 16 -16.38 -5.97 -27.56
N GLN A 17 -17.36 -6.63 -28.21
CA GLN A 17 -17.19 -7.20 -29.54
C GLN A 17 -17.16 -6.11 -30.61
N CYS A 18 -16.15 -6.11 -31.48
CA CYS A 18 -16.01 -5.13 -32.54
C CYS A 18 -17.12 -5.29 -33.61
N PRO A 19 -17.98 -4.27 -33.87
CA PRO A 19 -19.03 -4.35 -34.89
C PRO A 19 -18.49 -4.40 -36.33
N SER A 20 -17.17 -4.17 -36.52
CA SER A 20 -16.53 -4.23 -37.84
C SER A 20 -15.89 -5.59 -38.13
N CYS A 21 -15.30 -6.27 -37.13
CA CYS A 21 -14.53 -7.51 -37.36
C CYS A 21 -14.99 -8.69 -36.51
N GLY A 22 -15.95 -8.51 -35.59
CA GLY A 22 -16.50 -9.58 -34.77
C GLY A 22 -15.58 -10.13 -33.68
N ALA A 23 -14.41 -9.54 -33.46
CA ALA A 23 -13.49 -9.95 -32.41
C ALA A 23 -14.02 -9.54 -31.02
N ASP A 24 -14.05 -10.49 -30.09
CA ASP A 24 -14.35 -10.27 -28.67
C ASP A 24 -13.19 -9.51 -27.99
N ASP A 25 -13.49 -8.72 -26.94
CA ASP A 25 -12.53 -7.89 -26.17
C ASP A 25 -11.74 -6.84 -27.00
N ALA A 26 -12.21 -6.53 -28.20
CA ALA A 26 -11.50 -5.72 -29.18
C ALA A 26 -11.83 -4.22 -29.10
N ILE A 27 -12.95 -3.84 -28.48
CA ILE A 27 -13.28 -2.43 -28.23
C ILE A 27 -12.67 -2.01 -26.90
N ARG A 28 -11.77 -1.02 -26.93
CA ARG A 28 -11.28 -0.33 -25.73
C ARG A 28 -11.77 1.10 -25.78
N PHE A 29 -12.68 1.46 -24.88
CA PHE A 29 -13.10 2.84 -24.72
C PHE A 29 -12.00 3.65 -24.02
N GLN A 30 -11.21 4.39 -24.79
CA GLN A 30 -10.30 5.38 -24.25
C GLN A 30 -11.03 6.72 -24.11
N GLY A 31 -11.93 6.80 -23.12
CA GLY A 31 -12.57 8.04 -22.72
C GLY A 31 -11.86 8.62 -21.51
N SER A 32 -11.34 9.85 -21.58
CA SER A 32 -11.07 10.61 -20.36
C SER A 32 -12.42 11.12 -19.84
N ALA A 33 -12.96 10.48 -18.81
CA ALA A 33 -14.22 10.91 -18.21
C ALA A 33 -14.14 12.39 -17.83
N ILE A 34 -15.22 13.16 -18.06
CA ILE A 34 -15.30 14.61 -17.78
C ILE A 34 -14.81 14.93 -16.36
N ALA A 35 -15.14 14.08 -15.38
CA ALA A 35 -14.67 14.21 -14.00
C ALA A 35 -13.13 14.10 -13.86
N THR A 36 -12.47 13.28 -14.67
CA THR A 36 -11.01 13.17 -14.72
C THR A 36 -10.37 14.43 -15.29
N LEU A 37 -10.87 14.92 -16.43
CA LEU A 37 -10.37 16.16 -17.02
C LEU A 37 -10.57 17.37 -16.10
N LEU A 38 -11.75 17.48 -15.48
CA LEU A 38 -12.04 18.50 -14.47
C LEU A 38 -11.05 18.42 -13.30
N SER A 39 -10.85 17.23 -12.73
CA SER A 39 -9.94 17.04 -11.60
C SER A 39 -8.49 17.38 -11.95
N VAL A 40 -8.01 17.00 -13.14
CA VAL A 40 -6.66 17.35 -13.61
C VAL A 40 -6.55 18.86 -13.81
N SER A 41 -7.51 19.49 -14.48
CA SER A 41 -7.50 20.94 -14.75
C SER A 41 -7.47 21.74 -13.45
N LEU A 42 -8.31 21.39 -12.48
CA LEU A 42 -8.32 22.03 -11.16
C LEU A 42 -7.01 21.81 -10.41
N SER A 43 -6.47 20.59 -10.43
CA SER A 43 -5.20 20.29 -9.74
C SER A 43 -4.01 21.03 -10.35
N THR A 44 -3.99 21.19 -11.68
CA THR A 44 -2.97 21.96 -12.38
C THR A 44 -3.10 23.45 -12.06
N LEU A 45 -4.28 24.04 -12.22
CA LEU A 45 -4.51 25.47 -11.94
C LEU A 45 -4.22 25.81 -10.48
N PHE A 46 -4.69 25.01 -9.53
CA PHE A 46 -4.43 25.25 -8.11
C PHE A 46 -3.01 24.88 -7.65
N GLY A 47 -2.28 24.15 -8.49
CA GLY A 47 -0.87 23.85 -8.32
C GLY A 47 0.06 24.98 -8.79
N GLU A 48 -0.47 25.99 -9.51
CA GLU A 48 0.33 27.13 -9.96
C GLU A 48 0.90 27.92 -8.78
N ARG A 49 2.18 28.29 -8.92
CA ARG A 49 2.94 28.95 -7.84
C ARG A 49 2.49 30.37 -7.59
N ASP A 50 2.10 31.05 -8.66
CA ASP A 50 1.75 32.47 -8.65
C ASP A 50 0.25 32.71 -8.37
N LEU A 51 -0.54 31.64 -8.20
CA LEU A 51 -1.95 31.75 -7.85
C LEU A 51 -2.10 31.97 -6.34
N ASP A 52 -2.74 33.08 -5.96
CA ASP A 52 -3.01 33.40 -4.56
C ASP A 52 -3.87 32.28 -3.92
N GLN A 53 -3.55 31.92 -2.69
CA GLN A 53 -4.33 30.97 -1.89
C GLN A 53 -5.79 31.43 -1.75
N ALA A 54 -6.06 32.74 -1.67
CA ALA A 54 -7.42 33.28 -1.59
C ALA A 54 -8.25 33.02 -2.86
N GLU A 55 -7.58 32.81 -4.00
CA GLU A 55 -8.15 32.57 -5.32
C GLU A 55 -8.34 31.09 -5.64
N LYS A 56 -7.88 30.16 -4.79
CA LYS A 56 -8.04 28.71 -4.97
C LYS A 56 -9.46 28.23 -4.65
N LYS A 57 -10.43 28.77 -5.39
CA LYS A 57 -11.87 28.47 -5.30
C LYS A 57 -12.38 28.13 -6.69
N ALA A 58 -13.12 27.03 -6.81
CA ALA A 58 -13.75 26.62 -8.06
C ALA A 58 -15.23 26.38 -7.84
N LEU A 59 -16.04 26.94 -8.74
CA LEU A 59 -17.46 26.67 -8.84
C LEU A 59 -17.71 25.86 -10.12
N VAL A 60 -18.33 24.69 -9.99
CA VAL A 60 -18.58 23.77 -11.11
C VAL A 60 -20.09 23.61 -11.27
N PHE A 61 -20.59 23.91 -12.47
CA PHE A 61 -21.99 23.72 -12.82
C PHE A 61 -22.20 22.38 -13.52
N THR A 62 -23.30 21.70 -13.16
CA THR A 62 -23.71 20.42 -13.73
C THR A 62 -25.22 20.39 -13.86
N ASP A 63 -25.75 19.66 -14.84
CA ASP A 63 -27.20 19.63 -15.13
C ASP A 63 -28.02 18.84 -14.10
N SER A 64 -27.37 18.10 -13.19
CA SER A 64 -28.02 17.24 -12.21
C SER A 64 -27.28 17.26 -10.87
N VAL A 65 -28.04 17.14 -9.77
CA VAL A 65 -27.48 17.04 -8.40
C VAL A 65 -26.68 15.75 -8.19
N GLN A 66 -27.05 14.66 -8.86
CA GLN A 66 -26.31 13.40 -8.81
C GLN A 66 -24.95 13.52 -9.50
N ASP A 67 -24.92 14.19 -10.65
CA ASP A 67 -23.67 14.46 -11.38
C ASP A 67 -22.78 15.45 -10.61
N ALA A 68 -23.37 16.48 -9.99
CA ALA A 68 -22.68 17.38 -9.06
C ALA A 68 -21.99 16.60 -7.93
N ALA A 69 -22.76 15.74 -7.24
CA ALA A 69 -22.25 14.94 -6.12
C ALA A 69 -21.14 13.97 -6.56
N HIS A 70 -21.32 13.30 -7.71
CA HIS A 70 -20.32 12.41 -8.26
C HIS A 70 -19.03 13.15 -8.63
N ARG A 71 -19.11 14.28 -9.34
CA ARG A 71 -17.93 15.10 -9.70
C ARG A 71 -17.24 15.68 -8.47
N ALA A 72 -18.00 16.18 -7.49
CA ALA A 72 -17.46 16.69 -6.24
C ALA A 72 -16.71 15.59 -5.47
N GLY A 73 -17.31 14.40 -5.34
CA GLY A 73 -16.67 13.25 -4.70
C GLY A 73 -15.40 12.80 -5.43
N PHE A 74 -15.44 12.74 -6.77
CA PHE A 74 -14.30 12.37 -7.60
C PHE A 74 -13.14 13.36 -7.49
N VAL A 75 -13.41 14.66 -7.62
CA VAL A 75 -12.41 15.73 -7.45
C VAL A 75 -11.81 15.68 -6.05
N THR A 76 -12.65 15.56 -5.02
CA THR A 76 -12.21 15.48 -3.62
C THR A 76 -11.27 14.30 -3.38
N ALA A 77 -11.61 13.12 -3.89
CA ALA A 77 -10.79 11.92 -3.74
C ALA A 77 -9.42 12.07 -4.41
N ARG A 78 -9.34 12.63 -5.62
CA ARG A 78 -8.05 12.85 -6.31
C ARG A 78 -7.23 13.98 -5.70
N SER A 79 -7.87 15.08 -5.32
CA SER A 79 -7.22 16.20 -4.62
C SER A 79 -6.61 15.74 -3.30
N ARG A 80 -7.27 14.82 -2.58
CA ARG A 80 -6.72 14.23 -1.35
C ARG A 80 -5.40 13.49 -1.59
N ALA A 81 -5.33 12.66 -2.64
CA ALA A 81 -4.09 11.93 -2.95
C ALA A 81 -2.94 12.88 -3.30
N LEU A 82 -3.22 13.94 -4.06
CA LEU A 82 -2.22 14.97 -4.37
C LEU A 82 -1.80 15.76 -3.12
N ALA A 83 -2.76 16.18 -2.29
CA ALA A 83 -2.49 16.89 -1.06
C ALA A 83 -1.62 16.05 -0.11
N LEU A 84 -1.92 14.74 0.03
CA LEU A 84 -1.09 13.81 0.80
C LEU A 84 0.36 13.81 0.32
N ARG A 85 0.58 13.69 -0.99
CA ARG A 85 1.93 13.71 -1.58
C ARG A 85 2.66 15.02 -1.35
N THR A 86 1.98 16.16 -1.50
CA THR A 86 2.55 17.48 -1.23
C THR A 86 2.98 17.61 0.23
N MET A 87 2.14 17.15 1.16
CA MET A 87 2.45 17.19 2.59
C MET A 87 3.62 16.26 2.93
N LEU A 88 3.60 15.01 2.46
CA LEU A 88 4.73 14.08 2.64
C LEU A 88 6.01 14.67 2.05
N ARG A 89 5.96 15.31 0.88
CA ARG A 89 7.11 16.01 0.31
C ARG A 89 7.62 17.14 1.20
N SER A 90 6.73 17.93 1.80
CA SER A 90 7.15 19.03 2.67
C SER A 90 7.87 18.58 3.94
N GLY A 91 7.61 17.35 4.42
CA GLY A 91 8.31 16.76 5.56
C GLY A 91 9.62 16.04 5.20
N LEU A 92 9.92 15.85 3.91
CA LEU A 92 11.12 15.15 3.48
C LEU A 92 12.35 16.06 3.48
N SER A 93 13.46 15.54 3.99
CA SER A 93 14.80 16.14 3.88
C SER A 93 15.69 15.35 2.92
N GLU A 94 16.93 15.79 2.71
CA GLU A 94 17.93 15.01 1.94
C GLU A 94 18.40 13.75 2.69
N GLN A 95 18.27 13.72 4.02
CA GLN A 95 18.65 12.56 4.81
C GLN A 95 17.51 11.54 4.86
N PRO A 96 17.81 10.23 4.71
CA PRO A 96 16.80 9.20 4.81
C PRO A 96 16.21 9.16 6.22
N CYS A 97 14.90 8.92 6.31
CA CYS A 97 14.20 8.78 7.58
C CYS A 97 13.11 7.70 7.48
N GLY A 98 12.72 7.15 8.62
CA GLY A 98 11.58 6.25 8.71
C GLY A 98 10.26 6.97 8.44
N LEU A 99 9.23 6.21 8.02
CA LEU A 99 7.89 6.75 7.79
C LEU A 99 7.28 7.39 9.04
N ASP A 100 7.61 6.86 10.21
CA ASP A 100 7.23 7.39 11.52
C ASP A 100 7.76 8.82 11.72
N ARG A 101 9.05 9.04 11.47
CA ARG A 101 9.69 10.36 11.58
C ARG A 101 9.18 11.33 10.53
N LEU A 102 8.95 10.85 9.31
CA LEU A 102 8.36 11.67 8.24
C LEU A 102 6.98 12.19 8.64
N VAL A 103 6.12 11.30 9.16
CA VAL A 103 4.78 11.68 9.62
C VAL A 103 4.85 12.67 10.77
N ASP A 104 5.77 12.46 11.74
CA ASP A 104 5.97 13.38 12.84
C ASP A 104 6.42 14.77 12.36
N ALA A 105 7.33 14.82 11.39
CA ALA A 105 7.78 16.07 10.77
C ALA A 105 6.63 16.81 10.07
N VAL A 106 5.77 16.08 9.34
CA VAL A 106 4.59 16.64 8.66
C VAL A 106 3.56 17.18 9.65
N ILE A 107 3.31 16.47 10.76
CA ILE A 107 2.40 16.93 11.83
C ILE A 107 2.98 18.18 12.50
N ALA A 108 4.27 18.18 12.82
CA ALA A 108 4.95 19.30 13.44
C ALA A 108 4.95 20.55 12.55
N ALA A 109 5.17 20.37 11.23
CA ALA A 109 5.14 21.46 10.26
C ALA A 109 3.74 22.10 10.11
N ALA A 110 2.67 21.33 10.30
CA ALA A 110 1.32 21.89 10.30
C ALA A 110 1.05 22.78 11.53
N GLY A 111 1.72 22.54 12.66
CA GLY A 111 1.66 23.36 13.86
C GLY A 111 0.22 23.70 14.26
N ASP A 112 -0.07 24.98 14.40
CA ASP A 112 -1.37 25.52 14.84
C ASP A 112 -2.23 25.99 13.65
N ASP A 113 -1.72 25.90 12.42
CA ASP A 113 -2.41 26.38 11.22
C ASP A 113 -3.63 25.49 10.91
N PRO A 114 -4.87 26.02 11.02
CA PRO A 114 -6.08 25.23 10.80
C PRO A 114 -6.14 24.69 9.36
N GLY A 115 -5.66 25.46 8.39
CA GLY A 115 -5.63 25.06 6.98
C GLY A 115 -4.71 23.86 6.73
N ALA A 116 -3.49 23.89 7.26
CA ALA A 116 -2.52 22.80 7.18
C ALA A 116 -3.03 21.54 7.85
N ARG A 117 -3.63 21.67 9.05
CA ARG A 117 -4.27 20.54 9.73
C ARG A 117 -5.39 19.94 8.91
N HIS A 118 -6.30 20.76 8.37
CA HIS A 118 -7.40 20.24 7.54
C HIS A 118 -6.90 19.51 6.30
N ARG A 119 -5.74 19.90 5.75
CA ARG A 119 -5.10 19.17 4.65
C ARG A 119 -4.56 17.80 5.10
N LEU A 120 -4.16 17.63 6.37
CA LEU A 120 -3.56 16.39 6.88
C LEU A 120 -4.50 15.19 6.84
N LEU A 121 -5.78 15.35 7.19
CA LEU A 121 -6.72 14.22 7.27
C LEU A 121 -7.71 14.19 6.09
N PRO A 122 -8.30 13.03 5.76
CA PRO A 122 -9.35 12.98 4.76
C PRO A 122 -10.60 13.78 5.18
N PRO A 123 -11.36 14.30 4.21
CA PRO A 123 -12.60 15.05 4.49
C PRO A 123 -13.61 14.28 5.36
N SER A 124 -13.68 12.96 5.21
CA SER A 124 -14.56 12.10 6.03
C SER A 124 -14.29 12.18 7.54
N MET A 125 -13.10 12.64 7.95
CA MET A 125 -12.75 12.87 9.35
C MET A 125 -12.95 14.32 9.79
N ALA A 126 -12.95 15.27 8.84
CA ALA A 126 -13.19 16.69 9.12
C ALA A 126 -14.60 16.92 9.67
N ASP A 127 -15.59 16.22 9.10
CA ASP A 127 -17.00 16.32 9.49
C ASP A 127 -17.36 15.50 10.75
N ASN A 128 -16.43 14.70 11.27
CA ASN A 128 -16.68 13.85 12.42
C ASN A 128 -16.37 14.59 13.74
N GLU A 129 -17.39 14.71 14.59
CA GLU A 129 -17.30 15.43 15.87
C GLU A 129 -16.16 14.97 16.78
N LYS A 130 -15.76 13.69 16.70
CA LYS A 130 -14.65 13.14 17.48
C LYS A 130 -13.31 13.81 17.16
N PHE A 131 -13.16 14.36 15.95
CA PHE A 131 -11.95 15.05 15.52
C PHE A 131 -12.04 16.57 15.68
N ARG A 132 -13.20 17.11 16.10
CA ARG A 132 -13.39 18.54 16.34
C ARG A 132 -12.31 19.17 17.24
N PRO A 133 -11.85 18.53 18.33
CA PRO A 133 -10.77 19.11 19.15
C PRO A 133 -9.44 19.27 18.40
N TYR A 134 -9.17 18.45 17.38
CA TYR A 134 -7.97 18.57 16.54
C TYR A 134 -8.03 19.81 15.62
N TRP A 135 -9.24 20.19 15.20
CA TRP A 135 -9.49 21.35 14.34
C TRP A 135 -9.56 22.67 15.11
N ALA A 136 -10.10 22.65 16.31
CA ALA A 136 -10.55 23.85 17.02
C ALA A 136 -9.51 24.52 17.92
N GLY A 137 -8.32 23.94 18.14
CA GLY A 137 -7.40 24.43 19.16
C GLY A 137 -5.91 24.28 18.85
N ALA A 138 -5.07 24.88 19.70
CA ALA A 138 -3.62 24.70 19.69
C ALA A 138 -3.24 23.21 19.86
N PRO A 139 -2.06 22.75 19.39
CA PRO A 139 -1.64 21.34 19.46
C PRO A 139 -1.64 20.82 20.90
N SER A 140 -1.32 21.69 21.86
CA SER A 140 -1.35 21.40 23.29
C SER A 140 -2.76 21.14 23.85
N ALA A 141 -3.80 21.59 23.16
CA ALA A 141 -5.20 21.36 23.53
C ALA A 141 -5.79 20.08 22.92
N VAL A 142 -5.06 19.40 22.03
CA VAL A 142 -5.51 18.14 21.41
C VAL A 142 -5.36 17.01 22.43
N PRO A 143 -6.43 16.25 22.74
CA PRO A 143 -6.34 15.10 23.64
C PRO A 143 -5.28 14.10 23.15
N PRO A 144 -4.42 13.54 24.04
CA PRO A 144 -3.32 12.66 23.62
C PRO A 144 -3.77 11.45 22.78
N GLY A 145 -4.91 10.82 23.14
CA GLY A 145 -5.45 9.70 22.36
C GLY A 145 -5.95 10.10 20.97
N LEU A 146 -6.40 11.35 20.80
CA LEU A 146 -6.78 11.89 19.49
C LEU A 146 -5.54 12.19 18.65
N ALA A 147 -4.52 12.81 19.24
CA ALA A 147 -3.24 13.06 18.57
C ALA A 147 -2.59 11.75 18.09
N ASP A 148 -2.61 10.72 18.95
CA ASP A 148 -2.14 9.38 18.62
C ASP A 148 -2.95 8.74 17.46
N THR A 149 -4.28 8.88 17.48
CA THR A 149 -5.15 8.41 16.38
C THR A 149 -4.85 9.12 15.06
N VAL A 150 -4.59 10.44 15.10
CA VAL A 150 -4.20 11.24 13.93
C VAL A 150 -2.85 10.79 13.38
N ARG A 151 -1.87 10.60 14.26
CA ARG A 151 -0.55 10.09 13.89
C ARG A 151 -0.64 8.74 13.20
N LYS A 152 -1.38 7.79 13.80
CA LYS A 152 -1.63 6.46 13.22
C LYS A 152 -2.36 6.55 11.88
N ARG A 153 -3.35 7.43 11.78
CA ARG A 153 -4.04 7.65 10.51
C ARG A 153 -3.08 8.09 9.40
N LEU A 154 -2.22 9.05 9.69
CA LEU A 154 -1.25 9.59 8.73
C LEU A 154 -0.18 8.56 8.37
N LEU A 155 0.28 7.78 9.35
CA LEU A 155 1.18 6.65 9.10
C LEU A 155 0.55 5.65 8.14
N LEU A 156 -0.72 5.29 8.37
CA LEU A 156 -1.45 4.40 7.45
C LEU A 156 -1.72 5.02 6.07
N ASP A 157 -1.88 6.33 5.95
CA ASP A 157 -2.02 6.97 4.65
C ASP A 157 -0.67 6.99 3.89
N ALA A 158 0.46 7.16 4.61
CA ALA A 158 1.80 7.14 4.05
C ALA A 158 2.26 5.74 3.60
N SER A 159 1.92 4.69 4.36
CA SER A 159 2.40 3.32 4.08
C SER A 159 2.03 2.81 2.67
N PRO A 160 0.78 2.89 2.18
CA PRO A 160 0.46 2.53 0.81
C PRO A 160 1.15 3.41 -0.24
N GLU A 161 1.32 4.72 0.02
CA GLU A 161 1.97 5.65 -0.94
C GLU A 161 3.43 5.26 -1.19
N PHE A 162 4.14 4.80 -0.17
CA PHE A 162 5.52 4.28 -0.27
C PHE A 162 5.61 2.76 -0.42
N GLY A 163 4.48 2.07 -0.61
CA GLY A 163 4.41 0.62 -0.73
C GLY A 163 3.42 0.19 -1.80
N LEU A 164 2.24 -0.24 -1.38
CA LEU A 164 1.22 -0.89 -2.24
C LEU A 164 0.88 -0.13 -3.52
N VAL A 165 0.80 1.20 -3.45
CA VAL A 165 0.45 2.04 -4.61
C VAL A 165 1.63 2.82 -5.18
N SER A 166 2.85 2.61 -4.68
CA SER A 166 4.02 3.45 -5.00
C SER A 166 4.41 3.46 -6.47
N ARG A 167 3.97 2.46 -7.24
CA ARG A 167 4.27 2.30 -8.68
C ARG A 167 3.09 2.55 -9.62
N TYR A 168 1.92 2.94 -9.09
CA TYR A 168 0.73 3.15 -9.90
C TYR A 168 0.38 4.64 -10.03
N GLY A 169 0.50 5.17 -11.24
CA GLY A 169 0.18 6.57 -11.55
C GLY A 169 1.28 7.55 -11.13
N ARG A 170 0.90 8.79 -10.85
CA ARG A 170 1.84 9.89 -10.50
C ARG A 170 2.13 9.92 -8.99
N THR A 171 2.89 8.96 -8.49
CA THR A 171 3.32 8.83 -7.09
C THR A 171 4.64 9.56 -6.86
N LEU A 172 5.03 9.73 -5.58
CA LEU A 172 6.33 10.33 -5.25
C LEU A 172 7.52 9.57 -5.87
N GLU A 173 7.44 8.23 -5.98
CA GLU A 173 8.47 7.40 -6.62
C GLU A 173 8.49 7.57 -8.13
N GLN A 174 7.32 7.55 -8.79
CA GLN A 174 7.24 7.65 -10.24
C GLN A 174 7.59 9.05 -10.77
N THR A 175 7.41 10.10 -9.96
CA THR A 175 7.85 11.46 -10.31
C THR A 175 9.31 11.74 -9.96
N GLY A 176 10.02 10.77 -9.36
CA GLY A 176 11.41 10.96 -8.90
C GLY A 176 11.55 11.95 -7.73
N THR A 177 10.45 12.25 -7.03
CA THR A 177 10.43 13.21 -5.93
C THR A 177 11.02 12.62 -4.66
N ALA A 178 10.76 11.34 -4.41
CA ALA A 178 11.31 10.57 -3.30
C ALA A 178 11.25 9.08 -3.63
N TRP A 179 12.11 8.29 -3.01
CA TRP A 179 12.11 6.84 -3.13
C TRP A 179 12.16 6.21 -1.74
N ALA A 180 11.59 5.03 -1.59
CA ALA A 180 11.65 4.27 -0.34
C ALA A 180 12.28 2.89 -0.57
N GLN A 181 12.88 2.37 0.49
CA GLN A 181 13.39 1.00 0.59
C GLN A 181 13.17 0.48 2.01
N VAL A 182 13.24 -0.84 2.17
CA VAL A 182 13.26 -1.45 3.50
C VAL A 182 14.68 -1.38 4.07
N ASP A 183 14.83 -0.66 5.18
CA ASP A 183 16.06 -0.68 5.96
C ASP A 183 16.20 -2.05 6.66
N ALA A 184 17.26 -2.79 6.32
CA ALA A 184 17.68 -3.94 7.10
C ALA A 184 19.20 -3.93 7.32
N GLY A 185 19.76 -2.72 7.46
CA GLY A 185 21.17 -2.50 7.66
C GLY A 185 22.04 -2.71 6.41
N PRO A 186 23.37 -2.73 6.59
CA PRO A 186 24.33 -2.84 5.49
C PRO A 186 24.22 -4.15 4.70
N ALA A 187 24.62 -4.12 3.43
CA ALA A 187 24.65 -5.30 2.56
C ALA A 187 25.39 -6.51 3.17
N ALA A 188 26.47 -6.27 3.92
CA ALA A 188 27.22 -7.31 4.62
C ALA A 188 26.38 -8.04 5.68
N SER A 189 25.58 -7.32 6.48
CA SER A 189 24.69 -7.92 7.49
C SER A 189 23.62 -8.78 6.84
N ILE A 190 23.09 -8.31 5.71
CA ILE A 190 22.08 -9.01 4.92
C ILE A 190 22.67 -10.31 4.34
N ALA A 191 23.89 -10.24 3.82
CA ALA A 191 24.60 -11.40 3.29
C ALA A 191 24.91 -12.41 4.40
N ALA A 192 25.33 -11.96 5.58
CA ALA A 192 25.59 -12.81 6.73
C ALA A 192 24.33 -13.55 7.20
N LEU A 193 23.19 -12.86 7.28
CA LEU A 193 21.88 -13.45 7.59
C LEU A 193 21.50 -14.53 6.57
N ALA A 194 21.61 -14.22 5.28
CA ALA A 194 21.34 -15.17 4.20
C ALA A 194 22.24 -16.42 4.30
N ARG A 195 23.56 -16.23 4.48
CA ARG A 195 24.52 -17.33 4.62
C ARG A 195 24.18 -18.21 5.81
N ARG A 196 23.85 -17.64 6.97
CA ARG A 196 23.42 -18.38 8.16
C ARG A 196 22.25 -19.31 7.87
N VAL A 197 21.23 -18.80 7.17
CA VAL A 197 20.05 -19.59 6.75
C VAL A 197 20.47 -20.72 5.80
N LEU A 198 21.25 -20.40 4.77
CA LEU A 198 21.71 -21.38 3.78
C LEU A 198 22.58 -22.48 4.40
N THR A 199 23.47 -22.13 5.33
CA THR A 199 24.31 -23.11 6.04
C THR A 199 23.48 -24.05 6.91
N GLY A 200 22.49 -23.52 7.65
CA GLY A 200 21.61 -24.33 8.49
C GLY A 200 20.78 -25.34 7.68
N SER A 201 20.28 -24.93 6.51
CA SER A 201 19.54 -25.83 5.62
C SER A 201 20.45 -26.81 4.86
N SER A 202 21.66 -26.40 4.47
CA SER A 202 22.62 -27.27 3.78
C SER A 202 23.05 -28.48 4.62
N GLN A 203 23.17 -28.31 5.95
CA GLN A 203 23.47 -29.39 6.88
C GLN A 203 22.33 -30.42 6.95
N GLN A 204 21.08 -29.96 6.81
CA GLN A 204 19.90 -30.82 6.85
C GLN A 204 19.66 -31.55 5.53
N GLN A 205 20.03 -30.96 4.39
CA GLN A 205 19.73 -31.49 3.05
C GLN A 205 20.97 -31.88 2.21
N LEU A 206 22.17 -31.85 2.80
CA LEU A 206 23.45 -32.24 2.17
C LEU A 206 23.75 -31.48 0.85
N ASN A 207 23.32 -30.23 0.72
CA ASN A 207 23.52 -29.42 -0.48
C ASN A 207 24.62 -28.37 -0.30
N GLY A 208 25.87 -28.77 -0.59
CA GLY A 208 27.06 -27.90 -0.44
C GLY A 208 27.12 -26.71 -1.41
N ALA A 209 26.39 -26.75 -2.52
CA ALA A 209 26.42 -25.68 -3.53
C ALA A 209 25.85 -24.35 -3.02
N LEU A 210 24.91 -24.40 -2.07
CA LEU A 210 24.30 -23.21 -1.48
C LEU A 210 25.24 -22.43 -0.56
N VAL A 211 26.24 -23.10 0.01
CA VAL A 211 27.23 -22.49 0.92
C VAL A 211 28.25 -21.65 0.15
N GLY A 212 28.48 -21.99 -1.13
CA GLY A 212 29.43 -21.30 -2.01
C GLY A 212 28.86 -20.10 -2.78
N LEU A 213 27.63 -19.68 -2.50
CA LEU A 213 27.02 -18.55 -3.20
C LEU A 213 27.73 -17.22 -2.88
N ASP A 214 27.88 -16.39 -3.91
CA ASP A 214 28.50 -15.07 -3.76
C ASP A 214 27.65 -14.14 -2.86
N GLU A 215 28.31 -13.12 -2.33
CA GLU A 215 27.67 -12.11 -1.47
C GLU A 215 26.50 -11.43 -2.19
N ALA A 216 26.69 -11.10 -3.46
CA ALA A 216 25.71 -10.37 -4.23
C ALA A 216 24.41 -11.18 -4.42
N THR A 217 24.49 -12.51 -4.62
CA THR A 217 23.30 -13.37 -4.71
C THR A 217 22.58 -13.46 -3.37
N CYS A 218 23.31 -13.60 -2.27
CA CYS A 218 22.75 -13.60 -0.92
C CYS A 218 21.97 -12.29 -0.65
N VAL A 219 22.58 -11.14 -0.95
CA VAL A 219 21.94 -9.83 -0.78
C VAL A 219 20.72 -9.68 -1.69
N ARG A 220 20.84 -10.04 -2.97
CA ARG A 220 19.74 -9.99 -3.93
C ARG A 220 18.54 -10.82 -3.44
N TRP A 221 18.79 -12.04 -2.97
CA TRP A 221 17.75 -12.93 -2.47
C TRP A 221 16.93 -12.27 -1.36
N VAL A 222 17.59 -11.77 -0.32
CA VAL A 222 16.90 -11.16 0.83
C VAL A 222 16.28 -9.81 0.47
N ARG A 223 16.98 -8.94 -0.27
CA ARG A 223 16.43 -7.65 -0.70
C ARG A 223 15.18 -7.81 -1.54
N GLY A 224 15.16 -8.77 -2.47
CA GLY A 224 13.98 -9.02 -3.29
C GLY A 224 12.74 -9.40 -2.47
N VAL A 225 12.93 -10.15 -1.38
CA VAL A 225 11.84 -10.52 -0.45
C VAL A 225 11.32 -9.28 0.29
N LEU A 226 12.20 -8.48 0.87
CA LEU A 226 11.78 -7.29 1.63
C LEU A 226 11.14 -6.22 0.74
N GLU A 227 11.69 -5.97 -0.45
CA GLU A 227 11.08 -5.02 -1.39
C GLU A 227 9.75 -5.54 -1.94
N ARG A 228 9.59 -6.86 -2.11
CA ARG A 228 8.28 -7.45 -2.42
C ARG A 228 7.28 -7.17 -1.31
N MET A 229 7.64 -7.37 -0.04
CA MET A 229 6.77 -7.08 1.10
C MET A 229 6.29 -5.64 1.07
N ARG A 230 7.21 -4.68 0.95
CA ARG A 230 6.90 -3.26 0.82
C ARG A 230 5.94 -2.98 -0.34
N MET A 231 6.24 -3.51 -1.54
CA MET A 231 5.39 -3.33 -2.72
C MET A 231 4.02 -4.01 -2.63
N GLN A 232 3.85 -5.02 -1.76
CA GLN A 232 2.54 -5.59 -1.44
C GLN A 232 1.83 -4.87 -0.28
N GLY A 233 2.41 -3.80 0.24
CA GLY A 233 1.84 -3.04 1.36
C GLY A 233 1.98 -3.73 2.72
N ALA A 234 2.83 -4.77 2.83
CA ALA A 234 3.14 -5.43 4.09
C ALA A 234 4.08 -4.55 4.94
N ILE A 235 3.53 -3.45 5.42
CA ILE A 235 4.18 -2.47 6.29
C ILE A 235 3.43 -2.53 7.62
N ASP A 236 4.15 -2.80 8.71
CA ASP A 236 3.51 -2.97 10.01
C ASP A 236 2.75 -1.69 10.41
N HIS A 237 1.51 -1.91 10.82
CA HIS A 237 0.63 -0.89 11.33
C HIS A 237 -0.35 -1.58 12.28
N GLU A 238 -0.53 -1.05 13.48
CA GLU A 238 -1.28 -1.74 14.53
C GLU A 238 -2.74 -2.06 14.13
N TRP A 239 -3.33 -1.21 13.28
CA TRP A 239 -4.69 -1.40 12.78
C TRP A 239 -4.85 -2.63 11.87
N PHE A 240 -3.76 -3.18 11.34
CA PHE A 240 -3.75 -4.47 10.63
C PHE A 240 -3.56 -5.67 11.56
N GLY A 241 -3.42 -5.47 12.88
CA GLY A 241 -3.20 -6.56 13.83
C GLY A 241 -4.26 -7.65 13.76
N ARG A 242 -5.53 -7.29 13.88
CA ARG A 242 -6.64 -8.26 13.76
C ARG A 242 -6.72 -8.89 12.37
N PHE A 243 -6.39 -8.15 11.32
CA PHE A 243 -6.37 -8.69 9.96
C PHE A 243 -5.33 -9.80 9.83
N MET A 244 -4.13 -9.59 10.34
CA MET A 244 -3.07 -10.60 10.40
C MET A 244 -3.45 -11.79 11.30
N GLU A 245 -3.96 -11.53 12.52
CA GLU A 245 -4.40 -12.57 13.45
C GLU A 245 -5.52 -13.44 12.89
N ARG A 246 -6.39 -12.89 12.03
CA ARG A 246 -7.53 -13.60 11.42
C ARG A 246 -7.21 -14.13 10.01
N ASP A 247 -5.94 -14.48 9.77
CA ASP A 247 -5.47 -15.06 8.50
C ASP A 247 -5.87 -14.23 7.26
N GLY A 248 -5.84 -12.90 7.38
CA GLY A 248 -6.18 -11.98 6.29
C GLY A 248 -7.66 -11.94 5.94
N ALA A 249 -8.56 -12.17 6.91
CA ALA A 249 -9.99 -12.09 6.68
C ALA A 249 -10.41 -10.69 6.16
N PRO A 250 -11.04 -10.58 4.96
CA PRO A 250 -11.40 -9.28 4.36
C PRO A 250 -12.27 -8.39 5.26
N TYR A 251 -13.10 -9.00 6.11
CA TYR A 251 -13.95 -8.27 7.05
C TYR A 251 -13.14 -7.39 7.99
N GLU A 252 -11.96 -7.82 8.46
CA GLU A 252 -11.16 -7.09 9.46
C GLU A 252 -10.57 -5.77 8.95
N ILE A 253 -10.40 -5.60 7.64
CA ILE A 253 -9.92 -4.37 6.99
C ILE A 253 -11.03 -3.57 6.31
N TRP A 254 -12.25 -4.12 6.28
CA TRP A 254 -13.44 -3.46 5.74
C TRP A 254 -14.49 -3.20 6.82
N GLY A 255 -15.45 -4.11 7.04
CA GLY A 255 -16.58 -3.89 7.95
C GLY A 255 -16.22 -3.95 9.45
N GLY A 256 -15.26 -4.80 9.80
CA GLY A 256 -14.76 -5.06 11.16
C GLY A 256 -13.59 -4.19 11.58
N ARG A 257 -13.11 -3.30 10.70
CA ARG A 257 -11.99 -2.39 10.95
C ARG A 257 -12.17 -1.60 12.24
N ARG A 258 -11.07 -1.38 12.99
CA ARG A 258 -11.10 -0.47 14.15
C ARG A 258 -9.81 0.35 14.22
N PRO A 259 -9.91 1.64 14.55
CA PRO A 259 -11.15 2.40 14.79
C PRO A 259 -11.91 2.70 13.48
N LYS A 260 -13.25 2.53 13.46
CA LYS A 260 -14.07 2.73 12.25
C LYS A 260 -14.04 4.17 11.72
N ASP A 261 -13.87 5.11 12.64
CA ASP A 261 -13.88 6.56 12.38
C ASP A 261 -12.57 7.08 11.79
N ALA A 262 -11.45 6.33 11.93
CA ALA A 262 -10.15 6.74 11.42
C ALA A 262 -9.58 5.76 10.38
N MET A 263 -9.66 4.44 10.61
CA MET A 263 -9.12 3.48 9.65
C MET A 263 -9.92 3.51 8.34
N PRO A 264 -9.26 3.73 7.19
CA PRO A 264 -9.93 3.66 5.89
C PRO A 264 -10.38 2.22 5.61
N ALA A 265 -11.47 2.09 4.85
CA ALA A 265 -11.90 0.79 4.35
C ALA A 265 -11.01 0.32 3.18
N PHE A 266 -10.67 -0.97 3.22
CA PHE A 266 -10.09 -1.70 2.10
C PHE A 266 -11.17 -2.59 1.49
N THR A 267 -11.95 -2.02 0.57
CA THR A 267 -13.05 -2.73 -0.12
C THR A 267 -12.51 -3.68 -1.18
N PRO A 268 -13.31 -4.67 -1.65
CA PRO A 268 -12.88 -5.62 -2.70
C PRO A 268 -12.40 -4.98 -4.01
N TRP A 269 -12.82 -3.74 -4.29
CA TRP A 269 -12.47 -2.98 -5.49
C TRP A 269 -11.21 -2.13 -5.33
N ARG A 270 -10.61 -2.14 -4.15
CA ARG A 270 -9.38 -1.42 -3.83
C ARG A 270 -8.26 -2.42 -3.56
N SER A 271 -7.04 -2.11 -4.00
CA SER A 271 -5.87 -2.89 -3.63
C SER A 271 -5.75 -2.99 -2.11
N THR A 272 -5.54 -4.21 -1.61
CA THR A 272 -5.41 -4.52 -0.19
C THR A 272 -3.96 -4.91 0.11
N PRO A 273 -3.42 -4.54 1.28
CA PRO A 273 -2.15 -5.05 1.76
C PRO A 273 -2.15 -6.59 1.84
N ALA A 274 -1.08 -7.23 1.36
CA ALA A 274 -0.89 -8.67 1.43
C ALA A 274 0.40 -8.98 2.19
N PHE A 275 0.24 -9.38 3.47
CA PHE A 275 1.34 -9.76 4.36
C PHE A 275 1.80 -11.20 4.06
N PRO A 276 3.12 -11.51 4.02
CA PRO A 276 3.58 -12.88 3.95
C PRO A 276 2.99 -13.77 5.05
N ARG A 277 2.53 -14.94 4.65
CA ARG A 277 1.92 -15.94 5.52
C ARG A 277 2.69 -17.25 5.51
N LEU A 278 3.20 -17.63 6.67
CA LEU A 278 3.82 -18.93 6.92
C LEU A 278 2.76 -19.97 7.26
N GLY A 279 2.89 -21.17 6.67
CA GLY A 279 1.99 -22.31 6.84
C GLY A 279 0.99 -22.49 5.68
N ARG A 280 -0.11 -23.21 5.92
CA ARG A 280 -1.17 -23.44 4.92
C ARG A 280 -2.25 -22.34 4.89
N PRO A 281 -2.38 -21.52 3.82
CA PRO A 281 -3.40 -20.46 3.74
C PRO A 281 -4.83 -20.98 3.86
N GLY A 282 -5.68 -20.22 4.56
CA GLY A 282 -7.12 -20.40 4.53
C GLY A 282 -7.73 -20.06 3.16
N PRO A 283 -8.91 -20.61 2.81
CA PRO A 283 -9.49 -20.51 1.46
C PRO A 283 -9.89 -19.09 1.02
N ARG A 284 -10.02 -18.15 1.95
CA ARG A 284 -10.38 -16.75 1.70
C ARG A 284 -9.35 -15.77 2.27
N SER A 285 -8.15 -16.25 2.55
CA SER A 285 -7.06 -15.42 3.06
C SER A 285 -6.63 -14.42 1.99
N LEU A 286 -6.49 -13.16 2.37
CA LEU A 286 -5.85 -12.12 1.55
C LEU A 286 -4.34 -12.02 1.80
N LEU A 287 -3.78 -12.90 2.62
CA LEU A 287 -2.34 -12.93 2.90
C LEU A 287 -1.60 -13.68 1.80
N ASP A 288 -0.36 -13.29 1.54
CA ASP A 288 0.46 -13.92 0.49
C ASP A 288 1.11 -15.19 1.05
N PRO A 289 0.78 -16.39 0.55
CA PRO A 289 1.39 -17.62 1.06
C PRO A 289 2.88 -17.65 0.71
N VAL A 290 3.71 -18.09 1.66
CA VAL A 290 5.17 -18.04 1.51
C VAL A 290 5.77 -19.38 1.07
N THR A 291 5.29 -20.47 1.66
CA THR A 291 5.96 -21.78 1.57
C THR A 291 5.38 -22.68 0.49
N VAL A 292 4.27 -22.29 -0.14
CA VAL A 292 3.66 -23.07 -1.22
C VAL A 292 4.52 -22.93 -2.49
N PRO A 293 4.79 -24.03 -3.23
CA PRO A 293 5.66 -24.00 -4.42
C PRO A 293 5.27 -22.96 -5.49
N GLN A 294 3.98 -22.67 -5.61
CA GLN A 294 3.44 -21.70 -6.58
C GLN A 294 3.50 -20.25 -6.10
N SER A 295 3.87 -20.00 -4.84
CA SER A 295 3.96 -18.65 -4.30
C SER A 295 5.04 -17.84 -4.99
N TRP A 296 4.87 -16.51 -4.96
CA TRP A 296 5.91 -15.61 -5.44
C TRP A 296 7.23 -15.82 -4.67
N TYR A 297 7.15 -15.98 -3.34
CA TYR A 297 8.34 -16.13 -2.48
C TYR A 297 9.12 -17.42 -2.76
N ALA A 298 8.45 -18.56 -2.91
CA ALA A 298 9.11 -19.80 -3.29
C ALA A 298 9.72 -19.72 -4.69
N ARG A 299 9.00 -19.12 -5.66
CA ARG A 299 9.51 -18.95 -7.04
C ARG A 299 10.68 -17.98 -7.12
N TRP A 300 10.70 -16.92 -6.31
CA TRP A 300 11.82 -16.00 -6.19
C TRP A 300 13.06 -16.73 -5.68
N THR A 301 12.92 -17.43 -4.56
CA THR A 301 14.00 -18.21 -3.95
C THR A 301 14.54 -19.29 -4.89
N ALA A 302 13.65 -20.05 -5.54
CA ALA A 302 14.04 -21.05 -6.53
C ALA A 302 14.86 -20.46 -7.69
N ARG A 303 14.46 -19.29 -8.21
CA ARG A 303 15.17 -18.61 -9.30
C ARG A 303 16.52 -18.03 -8.87
N VAL A 304 16.59 -17.40 -7.71
CA VAL A 304 17.81 -16.73 -7.25
C VAL A 304 18.86 -17.74 -6.79
N LEU A 305 18.43 -18.84 -6.15
CA LEU A 305 19.33 -19.83 -5.57
C LEU A 305 19.50 -21.10 -6.43
N GLY A 306 18.72 -21.24 -7.51
CA GLY A 306 18.79 -22.41 -8.40
C GLY A 306 18.32 -23.72 -7.76
N VAL A 307 17.32 -23.66 -6.86
CA VAL A 307 16.77 -24.83 -6.14
C VAL A 307 15.37 -25.19 -6.62
N ASP A 308 14.91 -26.40 -6.31
CA ASP A 308 13.52 -26.79 -6.57
C ASP A 308 12.53 -26.02 -5.67
N ALA A 309 11.26 -26.00 -6.08
CA ALA A 309 10.23 -25.21 -5.42
C ALA A 309 9.86 -25.71 -4.01
N GLY A 310 10.05 -27.00 -3.71
CA GLY A 310 9.83 -27.58 -2.39
C GLY A 310 10.91 -27.12 -1.40
N HIS A 311 12.18 -27.25 -1.80
CA HIS A 311 13.31 -26.74 -1.02
C HIS A 311 13.24 -25.22 -0.86
N ALA A 312 12.87 -24.49 -1.91
CA ALA A 312 12.67 -23.05 -1.83
C ALA A 312 11.68 -22.63 -0.74
N GLY A 313 10.56 -23.35 -0.58
CA GLY A 313 9.59 -23.09 0.48
C GLY A 313 10.15 -23.30 1.89
N ALA A 314 11.02 -24.30 2.09
CA ALA A 314 11.68 -24.55 3.37
C ALA A 314 12.71 -23.45 3.71
N LEU A 315 13.56 -23.07 2.74
CA LEU A 315 14.49 -21.95 2.87
C LEU A 315 13.75 -20.65 3.17
N MET A 316 12.57 -20.47 2.57
CA MET A 316 11.79 -19.27 2.77
C MET A 316 11.24 -19.16 4.20
N ARG A 317 10.76 -20.26 4.76
CA ARG A 317 10.35 -20.33 6.18
C ARG A 317 11.52 -20.00 7.10
N ALA A 318 12.70 -20.57 6.84
CA ALA A 318 13.89 -20.33 7.63
C ALA A 318 14.36 -18.86 7.53
N LEU A 319 14.30 -18.25 6.34
CA LEU A 319 14.65 -16.84 6.16
C LEU A 319 13.72 -15.93 6.97
N PHE A 320 12.39 -16.13 6.91
CA PHE A 320 11.47 -15.31 7.69
C PHE A 320 11.66 -15.45 9.20
N GLY A 321 11.98 -16.66 9.68
CA GLY A 321 12.38 -16.86 11.08
C GLY A 321 13.63 -16.05 11.44
N ALA A 322 14.67 -16.13 10.63
CA ALA A 322 15.90 -15.35 10.84
C ALA A 322 15.70 -13.83 10.74
N LEU A 323 14.80 -13.36 9.87
CA LEU A 323 14.47 -11.94 9.75
C LEU A 323 13.68 -11.43 10.97
N GLU A 324 12.81 -12.27 11.52
CA GLU A 324 12.04 -11.95 12.72
C GLU A 324 12.95 -11.92 13.97
N GLU A 325 13.88 -12.87 14.10
CA GLU A 325 14.88 -12.90 15.18
C GLU A 325 15.77 -11.65 15.20
N GLU A 326 16.12 -11.11 14.03
CA GLU A 326 16.92 -9.89 13.88
C GLU A 326 16.07 -8.61 13.96
N GLY A 327 14.75 -8.72 14.16
CA GLY A 327 13.85 -7.58 14.27
C GLY A 327 13.63 -6.80 12.97
N VAL A 328 13.99 -7.37 11.81
CA VAL A 328 13.77 -6.73 10.49
C VAL A 328 12.30 -6.81 10.08
N VAL A 329 11.61 -7.88 10.47
CA VAL A 329 10.18 -8.09 10.26
C VAL A 329 9.51 -8.44 11.58
N VAL A 330 8.20 -8.21 11.69
CA VAL A 330 7.43 -8.50 12.90
C VAL A 330 6.36 -9.53 12.56
N GLY A 331 6.43 -10.71 13.16
CA GLY A 331 5.43 -11.76 12.97
C GLY A 331 4.32 -11.68 14.01
N ARG A 332 3.09 -11.96 13.57
CA ARG A 332 1.91 -12.15 14.43
C ARG A 332 1.39 -13.57 14.26
N ALA A 333 1.04 -14.20 15.38
CA ALA A 333 0.44 -15.53 15.37
C ALA A 333 -0.96 -15.49 14.76
N ILE A 334 -1.30 -16.49 13.95
CA ILE A 334 -2.63 -16.63 13.37
C ILE A 334 -3.54 -17.36 14.36
N ALA A 335 -4.66 -16.76 14.73
CA ALA A 335 -5.61 -17.30 15.68
C ALA A 335 -6.25 -18.60 15.14
N GLY A 336 -6.10 -19.70 15.89
CA GLY A 336 -6.58 -21.02 15.49
C GLY A 336 -5.72 -21.71 14.42
N GLY A 337 -4.56 -21.13 14.07
CA GLY A 337 -3.56 -21.76 13.21
C GLY A 337 -2.70 -22.79 13.94
N GLY A 338 -1.90 -23.54 13.19
CA GLY A 338 -0.94 -24.49 13.75
C GLY A 338 0.24 -23.80 14.47
N ALA A 339 0.99 -24.55 15.27
CA ALA A 339 2.24 -24.07 15.85
C ALA A 339 3.23 -23.71 14.72
N GLY A 340 3.46 -22.41 14.51
CA GLY A 340 4.29 -21.88 13.42
C GLY A 340 3.53 -21.14 12.32
N ASP A 341 2.19 -21.09 12.37
CA ASP A 341 1.40 -20.25 11.47
C ASP A 341 1.53 -18.77 11.90
N ARG A 342 2.14 -17.97 11.02
CA ARG A 342 2.43 -16.55 11.27
C ARG A 342 2.11 -15.70 10.05
N ALA A 343 1.69 -14.47 10.29
CA ALA A 343 1.62 -13.39 9.31
C ALA A 343 2.73 -12.38 9.62
N LEU A 344 3.50 -11.98 8.62
CA LEU A 344 4.72 -11.16 8.73
C LEU A 344 4.65 -9.93 7.82
#